data_AF-A0A355BFH6-F1
#
_entry.id   AF-A0A355BFH6-F1
#
_cell.length_a   1.000
_cell.length_b   1.000
_cell.length_c   1.000
_cell.angle_alpha   90.00
_cell.angle_beta   90.00
_cell.angle_gamma   90.00
#
_symmetry.space_group_name_H-M   'P 1'
#
loop_
_entity.id
_entity.type
_entity.pdbx_description
1 polymer ?
#
loop_
_entity_poly.entity_id
_entity_poly.type
_entity_poly.pdbx_seq_one_letter_code
_entity_poly.pdbx_strand_id
1 'polypeptide(L)'
;MKKTYTRKIDDLMPVELDFHVFGEGAPRVFFTGGIHGGEATGIYVVEKVLAFLEEHELLKGSVKVLPRSNPAAFRRLQRSSPYDELDLNRIFPGQDDSAPSLALAKLLWQEAQDADYIVDMHCCGVWGASYTLAVYNDYDYAKELAAMLAIPRVIESGGTKGQLFVEAGDSGIPAVIIELPGGGQGGVIDLDAAEECYQALLNMLRQLGMLAGEAVKPHPTFYGKLQPVMSKVV
;
A
#
# COMPACT_ATOMS: atom_id res chain seq x y z
N MET A 1 -13.77 4.17 18.08
CA MET A 1 -14.72 4.72 17.08
C MET A 1 -14.45 4.05 15.73
N LYS A 2 -15.47 3.56 15.03
CA LYS A 2 -15.39 3.08 13.63
C LYS A 2 -16.17 4.06 12.75
N LYS A 3 -15.56 4.53 11.66
CA LYS A 3 -16.21 5.39 10.67
C LYS A 3 -15.89 4.88 9.27
N THR A 4 -16.91 4.55 8.50
CA THR A 4 -16.78 4.34 7.05
C THR A 4 -17.30 5.58 6.34
N TYR A 5 -16.57 6.08 5.35
CA TYR A 5 -17.06 7.12 4.45
C TYR A 5 -16.67 6.83 3.01
N THR A 6 -17.55 7.21 2.10
CA THR A 6 -17.37 6.97 0.67
C THR A 6 -16.96 8.27 -0.01
N ARG A 7 -15.92 8.20 -0.83
CA ARG A 7 -15.55 9.25 -1.78
C ARG A 7 -15.91 8.77 -3.20
N LYS A 8 -16.37 9.67 -4.06
CA LYS A 8 -16.83 9.35 -5.41
C LYS A 8 -16.13 10.22 -6.46
N ILE A 9 -16.06 9.69 -7.68
CA ILE A 9 -15.59 10.41 -8.88
C ILE A 9 -16.65 10.28 -10.00
N ASP A 10 -17.93 10.40 -9.63
CA ASP A 10 -19.07 10.04 -10.48
C ASP A 10 -19.09 10.73 -11.85
N ASP A 11 -18.61 11.98 -11.92
CA ASP A 11 -18.65 12.78 -13.14
C ASP A 11 -17.65 12.33 -14.22
N LEU A 12 -16.58 11.60 -13.85
CA LEU A 12 -15.51 11.18 -14.75
C LEU A 12 -15.38 9.66 -14.83
N MET A 13 -15.57 8.97 -13.70
CA MET A 13 -15.44 7.52 -13.59
C MET A 13 -16.34 7.05 -12.43
N PRO A 14 -17.43 6.31 -12.69
CA PRO A 14 -18.37 5.86 -11.67
C PRO A 14 -17.72 4.79 -10.78
N VAL A 15 -16.91 5.26 -9.84
CA VAL A 15 -16.24 4.49 -8.80
C VAL A 15 -16.51 5.14 -7.46
N GLU A 16 -16.65 4.26 -6.47
CA GLU A 16 -16.81 4.59 -5.07
C GLU A 16 -15.60 4.02 -4.35
N LEU A 17 -15.01 4.83 -3.47
CA LEU A 17 -13.90 4.44 -2.60
C LEU A 17 -14.39 4.50 -1.16
N ASP A 18 -14.51 3.34 -0.54
CA ASP A 18 -14.89 3.21 0.85
C ASP A 18 -13.64 3.23 1.72
N PHE A 19 -13.47 4.33 2.45
CA PHE A 19 -12.43 4.48 3.46
C PHE A 19 -12.98 4.02 4.80
N HIS A 20 -12.27 3.09 5.43
CA HIS A 20 -12.60 2.59 6.76
C HIS A 20 -11.60 3.14 7.77
N VAL A 21 -12.07 3.90 8.75
CA VAL A 21 -11.23 4.48 9.80
C VAL A 21 -11.62 3.89 11.15
N PHE A 22 -10.61 3.36 11.85
CA PHE A 22 -10.71 2.80 13.18
C PHE A 22 -9.89 3.64 14.16
N GLY A 23 -10.42 3.88 15.36
CA GLY A 23 -9.76 4.67 16.39
C GLY A 23 -9.74 6.17 16.09
N GLU A 24 -8.92 6.91 16.84
CA GLU A 24 -8.73 8.35 16.72
C GLU A 24 -7.39 8.79 17.31
N GLY A 25 -6.90 9.95 16.88
CA GLY A 25 -5.61 10.48 17.31
C GLY A 25 -4.42 9.81 16.64
N ALA A 26 -3.23 10.02 17.22
CA ALA A 26 -1.95 9.56 16.70
C ALA A 26 -1.43 8.32 17.47
N PRO A 27 -0.64 7.43 16.83
CA PRO A 27 -0.22 7.51 15.42
C PRO A 27 -1.37 7.16 14.44
N ARG A 28 -1.31 7.76 13.25
CA ARG A 28 -2.26 7.57 12.14
C ARG A 28 -1.62 6.68 11.07
N VAL A 29 -2.12 5.47 10.88
CA VAL A 29 -1.59 4.51 9.90
C VAL A 29 -2.56 4.39 8.73
N PHE A 30 -2.08 4.48 7.49
CA PHE A 30 -2.88 4.25 6.30
C PHE A 30 -2.41 2.99 5.57
N PHE A 31 -3.29 1.99 5.50
CA PHE A 31 -3.10 0.77 4.72
C PHE A 31 -3.91 0.85 3.43
N THR A 32 -3.22 0.69 2.32
CA THR A 32 -3.85 0.75 1.00
C THR A 32 -3.39 -0.37 0.09
N GLY A 33 -4.28 -0.83 -0.78
CA GLY A 33 -3.97 -1.82 -1.81
C GLY A 33 -4.73 -1.53 -3.09
N GLY A 34 -4.41 -2.32 -4.12
CA GLY A 34 -5.14 -2.26 -5.39
C GLY A 34 -4.94 -0.93 -6.14
N ILE A 35 -3.77 -0.29 -6.01
CA ILE A 35 -3.36 0.80 -6.91
C ILE A 35 -3.32 0.27 -8.35
N HIS A 36 -2.74 -0.94 -8.53
CA HIS A 36 -2.97 -1.74 -9.72
C HIS A 36 -4.05 -2.78 -9.42
N GLY A 37 -5.02 -2.91 -10.31
CA GLY A 37 -6.20 -3.75 -10.08
C GLY A 37 -5.96 -5.26 -10.08
N GLY A 38 -4.89 -5.71 -10.72
CA GLY A 38 -4.54 -7.14 -10.81
C GLY A 38 -3.73 -7.68 -9.61
N GLU A 39 -3.38 -6.84 -8.64
CA GLU A 39 -2.49 -7.20 -7.52
C GLU A 39 -3.25 -7.80 -6.34
N ALA A 40 -3.88 -8.95 -6.62
CA ALA A 40 -4.88 -9.57 -5.75
C ALA A 40 -4.34 -9.97 -4.37
N THR A 41 -3.08 -10.42 -4.25
CA THR A 41 -2.48 -10.74 -2.95
C THR A 41 -2.45 -9.51 -2.05
N GLY A 42 -2.03 -8.35 -2.58
CA GLY A 42 -2.00 -7.10 -1.84
C GLY A 42 -3.39 -6.69 -1.35
N ILE A 43 -4.39 -6.70 -2.26
CA ILE A 43 -5.79 -6.41 -1.92
C ILE A 43 -6.30 -7.36 -0.82
N TYR A 44 -6.03 -8.66 -0.95
CA TYR A 44 -6.45 -9.67 0.01
C TYR A 44 -5.87 -9.43 1.41
N VAL A 45 -4.60 -9.02 1.52
CA VAL A 45 -3.99 -8.63 2.81
C VAL A 45 -4.72 -7.45 3.43
N VAL A 46 -5.05 -6.41 2.63
CA VAL A 46 -5.75 -5.24 3.15
C VAL A 46 -7.15 -5.58 3.66
N GLU A 47 -7.87 -6.44 2.93
CA GLU A 47 -9.17 -6.96 3.35
C GLU A 47 -9.08 -7.77 4.66
N LYS A 48 -8.01 -8.56 4.85
CA LYS A 48 -7.78 -9.26 6.13
C LYS A 48 -7.53 -8.29 7.28
N VAL A 49 -6.75 -7.22 7.06
CA VAL A 49 -6.54 -6.18 8.07
C VAL A 49 -7.85 -5.46 8.39
N LEU A 50 -8.66 -5.16 7.37
CA LEU A 50 -9.98 -4.57 7.55
C LEU A 50 -10.85 -5.47 8.44
N ALA A 51 -11.04 -6.74 8.08
CA ALA A 51 -11.84 -7.70 8.84
C ALA A 51 -11.36 -7.85 10.29
N PHE A 52 -10.04 -7.89 10.51
CA PHE A 52 -9.46 -7.94 11.85
C PHE A 52 -9.87 -6.72 12.69
N LEU A 53 -9.76 -5.51 12.13
CA LEU A 53 -10.09 -4.26 12.82
C LEU A 53 -11.61 -4.08 13.05
N GLU A 54 -12.46 -4.80 12.33
CA GLU A 54 -13.90 -4.83 12.62
C GLU A 54 -14.23 -5.57 13.92
N GLU A 55 -13.38 -6.52 14.30
CA GLU A 55 -13.57 -7.36 15.50
C GLU A 55 -12.68 -6.94 16.68
N HIS A 56 -11.68 -6.08 16.44
CA HIS A 56 -10.67 -5.69 17.43
C HIS A 56 -10.53 -4.18 17.55
N GLU A 57 -10.53 -3.69 18.79
CA GLU A 57 -10.33 -2.26 19.06
C GLU A 57 -8.84 -1.88 19.15
N LEU A 58 -8.52 -0.67 18.69
CA LEU A 58 -7.21 -0.07 18.87
C LEU A 58 -7.06 0.46 20.30
N LEU A 59 -5.88 0.31 20.88
CA LEU A 59 -5.52 0.85 22.19
C LEU A 59 -5.25 2.37 22.14
N LYS A 60 -4.75 2.86 21.00
CA LYS A 60 -4.50 4.28 20.71
C LYS A 60 -4.32 4.49 19.20
N GLY A 61 -4.40 5.75 18.79
CA GLY A 61 -4.17 6.14 17.41
C GLY A 61 -5.32 5.74 16.48
N SER A 62 -5.09 5.85 15.18
CA SER A 62 -6.07 5.48 14.17
C SER A 62 -5.47 4.71 13.00
N VAL A 63 -6.27 3.83 12.42
CA VAL A 63 -5.93 3.10 11.20
C VAL A 63 -6.98 3.41 10.14
N LYS A 64 -6.55 3.99 9.02
CA LYS A 64 -7.32 4.17 7.78
C LYS A 64 -7.02 2.98 6.86
N VAL A 65 -8.03 2.42 6.23
CA VAL A 65 -7.92 1.25 5.34
C VAL A 65 -8.66 1.49 4.04
N LEU A 66 -7.98 1.26 2.91
CA LEU A 66 -8.56 1.29 1.57
C LEU A 66 -8.07 0.08 0.75
N PRO A 67 -8.85 -1.01 0.65
CA PRO A 67 -8.39 -2.22 -0.05
C PRO A 67 -8.24 -2.07 -1.57
N ARG A 68 -8.99 -1.14 -2.18
CA ARG A 68 -9.13 -0.99 -3.63
C ARG A 68 -8.97 0.46 -4.04
N SER A 69 -7.73 0.91 -4.18
CA SER A 69 -7.43 2.28 -4.63
C SER A 69 -7.88 2.57 -6.06
N ASN A 70 -7.87 1.57 -6.95
CA ASN A 70 -8.33 1.71 -8.32
C ASN A 70 -9.44 0.69 -8.65
N PRO A 71 -10.69 0.94 -8.22
CA PRO A 71 -11.80 0.01 -8.44
C PRO A 71 -12.05 -0.31 -9.92
N ALA A 72 -11.79 0.64 -10.83
CA ALA A 72 -11.95 0.43 -12.26
C ALA A 72 -10.93 -0.57 -12.82
N ALA A 73 -9.65 -0.41 -12.48
CA ALA A 73 -8.62 -1.38 -12.85
C ALA A 73 -8.87 -2.74 -12.18
N PHE A 74 -9.32 -2.75 -10.93
CA PHE A 74 -9.64 -3.97 -10.18
C PHE A 74 -10.71 -4.81 -10.86
N ARG A 75 -11.82 -4.20 -11.30
CA ARG A 75 -12.90 -4.88 -12.05
C ARG A 75 -12.39 -5.59 -13.32
N ARG A 76 -11.22 -5.21 -13.84
CA ARG A 76 -10.61 -5.74 -15.06
C ARG A 76 -9.35 -6.57 -14.79
N LEU A 77 -8.90 -6.69 -13.54
CA LEU A 77 -7.61 -7.29 -13.17
C LEU A 77 -6.44 -6.70 -13.98
N GLN A 78 -6.49 -5.40 -14.25
CA GLN A 78 -5.51 -4.69 -15.07
C GLN A 78 -4.60 -3.81 -14.23
N ARG A 79 -3.42 -3.49 -14.77
CA ARG A 79 -2.47 -2.58 -14.13
C ARG A 79 -2.99 -1.13 -14.14
N SER A 80 -3.41 -0.67 -15.31
CA SER A 80 -3.87 0.69 -15.55
C SER A 80 -5.40 0.79 -15.53
N SER A 81 -5.91 2.01 -15.40
CA SER A 81 -7.34 2.28 -15.51
C SER A 81 -7.85 1.94 -16.91
N PRO A 82 -9.01 1.27 -17.06
CA PRO A 82 -9.62 0.99 -18.36
C PRO A 82 -10.28 2.22 -18.99
N TYR A 83 -10.36 3.36 -18.30
CA TYR A 83 -10.99 4.58 -18.80
C TYR A 83 -10.03 5.44 -19.62
N ASP A 84 -8.76 5.51 -19.20
CA ASP A 84 -7.76 6.42 -19.78
C ASP A 84 -6.36 5.78 -19.91
N GLU A 85 -6.22 4.49 -19.60
CA GLU A 85 -4.97 3.70 -19.69
C GLU A 85 -3.81 4.20 -18.81
N LEU A 86 -4.06 5.19 -17.95
CA LEU A 86 -3.05 5.72 -17.05
C LEU A 86 -2.72 4.73 -15.92
N ASP A 87 -1.43 4.60 -15.65
CA ASP A 87 -0.90 3.87 -14.49
C ASP A 87 -0.99 4.79 -13.27
N LEU A 88 -1.88 4.46 -12.33
CA LEU A 88 -2.11 5.26 -11.13
C LEU A 88 -0.83 5.46 -10.31
N ASN A 89 0.09 4.49 -10.31
CA ASN A 89 1.37 4.56 -9.63
C ASN A 89 2.43 5.37 -10.41
N ARG A 90 2.04 6.21 -11.39
CA ARG A 90 2.93 7.09 -12.15
C ARG A 90 2.46 8.54 -12.17
N ILE A 91 1.35 8.85 -11.49
CA ILE A 91 0.64 10.11 -11.66
C ILE A 91 0.24 10.76 -10.33
N PHE A 92 0.67 10.24 -9.18
CA PHE A 92 0.57 11.00 -7.92
C PHE A 92 1.40 12.30 -8.02
N PRO A 93 1.04 13.39 -7.32
CA PRO A 93 -0.12 13.57 -6.44
C PRO A 93 -1.44 13.84 -7.19
N GLY A 94 -1.50 13.62 -8.50
CA GLY A 94 -2.64 13.95 -9.34
C GLY A 94 -2.81 15.45 -9.57
N GLN A 95 -3.86 15.82 -10.29
CA GLN A 95 -4.22 17.22 -10.56
C GLN A 95 -5.72 17.34 -10.87
N ASP A 96 -6.27 18.56 -10.79
CA ASP A 96 -7.61 18.85 -11.31
C ASP A 96 -7.54 18.83 -12.83
N ASP A 97 -7.96 17.72 -13.42
CA ASP A 97 -8.00 17.52 -14.87
C ASP A 97 -9.24 16.70 -15.22
N SER A 98 -9.61 16.74 -16.49
CA SER A 98 -10.63 15.92 -17.12
C SER A 98 -10.29 14.42 -17.16
N ALA A 99 -9.03 14.04 -16.96
CA ALA A 99 -8.62 12.64 -16.93
C ALA A 99 -9.05 11.97 -15.59
N PRO A 100 -9.89 10.90 -15.63
CA PRO A 100 -10.41 10.28 -14.42
C PRO A 100 -9.34 9.75 -13.46
N SER A 101 -8.23 9.20 -13.97
CA SER A 101 -7.15 8.67 -13.13
C SER A 101 -6.34 9.78 -12.43
N LEU A 102 -6.20 10.97 -13.02
CA LEU A 102 -5.56 12.12 -12.36
C LEU A 102 -6.42 12.66 -11.22
N ALA A 103 -7.73 12.73 -11.42
CA ALA A 103 -8.68 13.08 -10.36
C ALA A 103 -8.66 12.04 -9.22
N LEU A 104 -8.57 10.75 -9.55
CA LEU A 104 -8.41 9.68 -8.57
C LEU A 104 -7.11 9.79 -7.78
N ALA A 105 -5.98 10.00 -8.46
CA ALA A 105 -4.69 10.21 -7.81
C ALA A 105 -4.73 11.39 -6.84
N LYS A 106 -5.36 12.50 -7.23
CA LYS A 106 -5.54 13.69 -6.39
C LYS A 106 -6.37 13.38 -5.15
N LEU A 107 -7.48 12.67 -5.31
CA LEU A 107 -8.34 12.27 -4.21
C LEU A 107 -7.60 11.39 -3.20
N LEU A 108 -6.92 10.34 -3.69
CA LEU A 108 -6.13 9.44 -2.86
C LEU A 108 -4.98 10.17 -2.15
N TRP A 109 -4.33 11.10 -2.84
CA TRP A 109 -3.29 11.93 -2.25
C TRP A 109 -3.82 12.76 -1.07
N GLN A 110 -4.95 13.45 -1.25
CA GLN A 110 -5.60 14.20 -0.16
C GLN A 110 -5.92 13.32 1.06
N GLU A 111 -6.33 12.08 0.82
CA GLU A 111 -6.63 11.10 1.87
C GLU A 111 -5.38 10.48 2.53
N ALA A 112 -4.22 10.58 1.89
CA ALA A 112 -2.96 10.05 2.40
C ALA A 112 -2.16 11.07 3.23
N GLN A 113 -2.34 12.37 2.97
CA GLN A 113 -1.54 13.45 3.56
C GLN A 113 -1.66 13.58 5.09
N ASP A 114 -2.72 13.04 5.69
CA ASP A 114 -2.92 13.04 7.12
C ASP A 114 -2.42 11.76 7.81
N ALA A 115 -1.69 10.88 7.12
CA ALA A 115 -1.08 9.72 7.74
C ALA A 115 0.26 10.08 8.40
N ASP A 116 0.57 9.41 9.52
CA ASP A 116 1.92 9.38 10.10
C ASP A 116 2.74 8.21 9.52
N TYR A 117 2.08 7.17 9.00
CA TYR A 117 2.69 6.05 8.30
C TYR A 117 1.79 5.56 7.16
N ILE A 118 2.36 5.29 5.98
CA ILE A 118 1.66 4.70 4.84
C ILE A 118 2.32 3.37 4.47
N VAL A 119 1.53 2.31 4.35
CA VAL A 119 1.99 1.04 3.79
C VAL A 119 1.05 0.66 2.64
N ASP A 120 1.63 0.57 1.45
CA ASP A 120 0.93 0.35 0.19
C ASP A 120 1.26 -1.06 -0.35
N MET A 121 0.23 -1.88 -0.55
CA MET A 121 0.36 -3.30 -0.88
C MET A 121 0.30 -3.49 -2.41
N HIS A 122 1.40 -3.98 -2.99
CA HIS A 122 1.57 -4.31 -4.41
C HIS A 122 1.92 -5.79 -4.60
N CYS A 123 2.03 -6.22 -5.87
CA CYS A 123 2.56 -7.53 -6.21
C CYS A 123 3.73 -7.46 -7.20
N CYS A 124 4.73 -8.31 -6.99
CA CYS A 124 5.90 -8.44 -7.88
C CYS A 124 5.77 -9.60 -8.88
N GLY A 125 4.53 -9.99 -9.21
CA GLY A 125 4.21 -11.08 -10.12
C GLY A 125 4.12 -12.45 -9.46
N VAL A 126 3.57 -13.42 -10.19
CA VAL A 126 3.19 -14.75 -9.65
C VAL A 126 4.37 -15.51 -9.03
N TRP A 127 5.57 -15.32 -9.57
CA TRP A 127 6.80 -16.02 -9.14
C TRP A 127 7.77 -15.10 -8.37
N GLY A 128 7.26 -13.97 -7.87
CA GLY A 128 8.02 -13.03 -7.07
C GLY A 128 8.34 -13.57 -5.68
N ALA A 129 8.96 -12.72 -4.86
CA ALA A 129 9.19 -13.01 -3.45
C ALA A 129 8.81 -11.77 -2.63
N SER A 130 8.35 -11.96 -1.40
CA SER A 130 7.98 -10.84 -0.54
C SER A 130 9.18 -9.92 -0.25
N TYR A 131 9.01 -8.62 -0.44
CA TYR A 131 9.96 -7.59 0.00
C TYR A 131 9.28 -6.24 0.24
N THR A 132 9.87 -5.43 1.11
CA THR A 132 9.51 -4.02 1.28
C THR A 132 10.36 -3.18 0.33
N LEU A 133 9.74 -2.29 -0.43
CA LEU A 133 10.41 -1.30 -1.27
C LEU A 133 10.36 0.06 -0.59
N ALA A 134 11.53 0.69 -0.36
CA ALA A 134 11.62 1.95 0.38
C ALA A 134 12.71 2.87 -0.18
N VAL A 135 12.46 4.17 -0.11
CA VAL A 135 13.45 5.25 -0.37
C VAL A 135 14.35 5.49 0.87
N TYR A 136 14.86 4.40 1.45
CA TYR A 136 15.49 4.41 2.78
C TYR A 136 16.87 5.09 2.83
N ASN A 137 17.50 5.30 1.68
CA ASN A 137 18.75 6.06 1.57
C ASN A 137 18.48 7.57 1.44
N ASP A 138 17.29 7.95 1.00
CA ASP A 138 16.89 9.35 0.86
C ASP A 138 16.29 9.88 2.16
N TYR A 139 15.60 9.01 2.93
CA TYR A 139 14.90 9.39 4.15
C TYR A 139 15.03 8.37 5.30
N ASP A 140 15.59 8.81 6.43
CA ASP A 140 15.77 7.96 7.62
C ASP A 140 14.43 7.46 8.19
N TYR A 141 13.38 8.27 8.17
CA TYR A 141 12.07 7.85 8.66
C TYR A 141 11.42 6.76 7.77
N ALA A 142 11.75 6.70 6.48
CA ALA A 142 11.32 5.62 5.60
C ALA A 142 12.07 4.32 5.93
N LYS A 143 13.35 4.45 6.30
CA LYS A 143 14.17 3.34 6.82
C LYS A 143 13.63 2.80 8.13
N GLU A 144 13.22 3.68 9.05
CA GLU A 144 12.60 3.30 10.33
C GLU A 144 11.29 2.55 10.12
N LEU A 145 10.40 3.04 9.24
CA LEU A 145 9.18 2.32 8.87
C LEU A 145 9.49 0.94 8.27
N ALA A 146 10.41 0.87 7.31
CA ALA A 146 10.79 -0.40 6.69
C ALA A 146 11.37 -1.39 7.73
N ALA A 147 12.12 -0.89 8.72
CA ALA A 147 12.67 -1.71 9.80
C ALA A 147 11.63 -2.23 10.80
N MET A 148 10.46 -1.59 10.91
CA MET A 148 9.35 -2.09 11.74
C MET A 148 8.59 -3.24 11.07
N LEU A 149 8.65 -3.37 9.75
CA LEU A 149 7.94 -4.40 9.02
C LEU A 149 8.67 -5.74 9.12
N ALA A 150 7.94 -6.78 9.51
CA ALA A 150 8.48 -8.15 9.60
C ALA A 150 8.56 -8.85 8.24
N ILE A 151 8.87 -8.10 7.17
CA ILE A 151 9.14 -8.63 5.84
C ILE A 151 10.67 -8.79 5.72
N PRO A 152 11.22 -9.99 5.44
CA PRO A 152 12.65 -10.27 5.61
C PRO A 152 13.62 -9.40 4.79
N ARG A 153 13.14 -8.80 3.69
CA ARG A 153 13.96 -8.08 2.71
C ARG A 153 13.43 -6.67 2.54
N VAL A 154 14.31 -5.68 2.70
CA VAL A 154 14.06 -4.29 2.30
C VAL A 154 14.94 -3.99 1.10
N ILE A 155 14.33 -3.49 0.03
CA ILE A 155 14.99 -3.16 -1.24
C ILE A 155 14.95 -1.65 -1.44
N GLU A 156 16.08 -1.10 -1.90
CA GLU A 156 16.17 0.32 -2.23
C GLU A 156 15.32 0.66 -3.46
N SER A 157 14.43 1.63 -3.30
CA SER A 157 13.67 2.21 -4.41
C SER A 157 14.55 3.13 -5.27
N GLY A 158 14.25 3.19 -6.56
CA GLY A 158 14.80 4.23 -7.45
C GLY A 158 14.18 5.62 -7.24
N GLY A 159 13.13 5.74 -6.43
CA GLY A 159 12.43 7.01 -6.21
C GLY A 159 11.63 7.47 -7.43
N THR A 160 10.91 6.57 -8.08
CA THR A 160 10.13 6.93 -9.29
C THR A 160 9.03 7.93 -8.91
N LYS A 161 9.13 9.14 -9.45
CA LYS A 161 8.12 10.18 -9.25
C LYS A 161 6.74 9.71 -9.72
N GLY A 162 5.72 10.19 -9.04
CA GLY A 162 4.34 9.79 -9.27
C GLY A 162 3.90 8.49 -8.62
N GLN A 163 4.76 7.86 -7.79
CA GLN A 163 4.35 6.77 -6.90
C GLN A 163 3.89 7.33 -5.55
N LEU A 164 2.82 6.79 -4.97
CA LEU A 164 2.25 7.29 -3.71
C LEU A 164 3.30 7.39 -2.59
N PHE A 165 4.08 6.32 -2.37
CA PHE A 165 5.07 6.30 -1.29
C PHE A 165 6.26 7.24 -1.54
N VAL A 166 6.61 7.52 -2.80
CA VAL A 166 7.68 8.46 -3.14
C VAL A 166 7.21 9.88 -2.86
N GLU A 167 6.04 10.28 -3.35
CA GLU A 167 5.46 11.61 -3.09
C GLU A 167 5.21 11.84 -1.59
N ALA A 168 4.79 10.80 -0.86
CA ALA A 168 4.66 10.82 0.60
C ALA A 168 6.02 11.07 1.29
N GLY A 169 7.07 10.36 0.89
CA GLY A 169 8.44 10.61 1.36
C GLY A 169 8.90 12.04 1.04
N ASP A 170 8.73 12.52 -0.19
CA ASP A 170 9.07 13.92 -0.51
C ASP A 170 8.32 14.95 0.37
N SER A 171 7.16 14.57 0.90
CA SER A 171 6.33 15.38 1.81
C SER A 171 6.61 15.14 3.30
N GLY A 172 7.61 14.32 3.64
CA GLY A 172 8.00 14.04 5.02
C GLY A 172 7.12 12.99 5.73
N ILE A 173 6.35 12.21 4.98
CA ILE A 173 5.49 11.14 5.50
C ILE A 173 6.19 9.79 5.30
N PRO A 174 6.48 9.03 6.37
CA PRO A 174 6.99 7.67 6.26
C PRO A 174 6.08 6.78 5.42
N ALA A 175 6.59 6.31 4.29
CA ALA A 175 5.83 5.47 3.37
C ALA A 175 6.70 4.40 2.71
N VAL A 176 6.11 3.22 2.51
CA VAL A 176 6.75 2.09 1.83
C VAL A 176 5.74 1.32 0.99
N ILE A 177 6.24 0.60 -0.01
CA ILE A 177 5.48 -0.46 -0.68
C ILE A 177 5.87 -1.81 -0.08
N ILE A 178 4.91 -2.72 0.08
CA ILE A 178 5.20 -4.16 0.23
C ILE A 178 4.84 -4.85 -1.09
N GLU A 179 5.81 -5.52 -1.69
CA GLU A 179 5.68 -6.30 -2.90
C GLU A 179 5.49 -7.77 -2.54
N LEU A 180 4.39 -8.37 -2.98
CA LEU A 180 4.03 -9.76 -2.68
C LEU A 180 3.99 -10.63 -3.94
N PRO A 181 4.30 -11.93 -3.87
CA PRO A 181 4.01 -12.85 -4.96
C PRO A 181 2.50 -12.90 -5.26
N GLY A 182 2.19 -13.19 -6.51
CA GLY A 182 0.82 -13.29 -7.01
C GLY A 182 0.45 -12.16 -7.97
N GLY A 183 -0.85 -11.92 -8.09
CA GLY A 183 -1.45 -11.01 -9.08
C GLY A 183 -1.41 -11.54 -10.51
N GLY A 184 -1.03 -10.67 -11.45
CA GLY A 184 -1.05 -10.96 -12.90
C GLY A 184 -2.45 -11.01 -13.50
N GLN A 185 -2.56 -11.40 -14.77
CA GLN A 185 -3.86 -11.42 -15.49
C GLN A 185 -4.90 -12.35 -14.86
N GLY A 186 -4.48 -13.33 -14.05
CA GLY A 186 -5.36 -14.25 -13.35
C GLY A 186 -5.80 -13.77 -11.96
N GLY A 187 -5.24 -12.68 -11.42
CA GLY A 187 -5.52 -12.23 -10.06
C GLY A 187 -5.17 -13.29 -9.01
N VAL A 188 -4.05 -13.99 -9.17
CA VAL A 188 -3.64 -15.09 -8.28
C VAL A 188 -3.35 -14.53 -6.89
N ILE A 189 -3.85 -15.19 -5.86
CA ILE A 189 -3.54 -14.85 -4.46
C ILE A 189 -2.54 -15.88 -3.94
N ASP A 190 -1.40 -15.40 -3.48
CA ASP A 190 -0.45 -16.21 -2.71
C ASP A 190 -0.84 -16.16 -1.23
N LEU A 191 -1.42 -17.24 -0.70
CA LEU A 191 -1.97 -17.27 0.65
C LEU A 191 -0.88 -17.27 1.73
N ASP A 192 0.27 -17.87 1.46
CA ASP A 192 1.38 -17.95 2.42
C ASP A 192 2.03 -16.57 2.57
N ALA A 193 2.33 -15.90 1.46
CA ALA A 193 2.85 -14.54 1.48
C ALA A 193 1.81 -13.53 2.02
N ALA A 194 0.53 -13.74 1.76
CA ALA A 194 -0.53 -12.93 2.34
C ALA A 194 -0.57 -13.07 3.87
N GLU A 195 -0.46 -14.29 4.40
CA GLU A 195 -0.44 -14.51 5.85
C GLU A 195 0.81 -13.90 6.49
N GLU A 196 1.99 -14.07 5.88
CA GLU A 196 3.24 -13.44 6.33
C GLU A 196 3.07 -11.91 6.42
N CYS A 197 2.57 -11.29 5.35
CA CYS A 197 2.37 -9.85 5.30
C CYS A 197 1.33 -9.36 6.31
N TYR A 198 0.19 -10.05 6.41
CA TYR A 198 -0.85 -9.74 7.38
C TYR A 198 -0.30 -9.74 8.82
N GLN A 199 0.46 -10.77 9.20
CA GLN A 199 1.09 -10.83 10.53
C GLN A 199 2.14 -9.71 10.72
N ALA A 200 2.89 -9.36 9.67
CA ALA A 200 3.83 -8.24 9.71
C ALA A 200 3.14 -6.89 9.96
N LEU A 201 1.98 -6.64 9.34
CA LEU A 201 1.20 -5.42 9.55
C LEU A 201 0.61 -5.35 10.97
N LEU A 202 0.06 -6.45 11.49
CA LEU A 202 -0.40 -6.50 12.88
C LEU A 202 0.75 -6.30 13.87
N ASN A 203 1.92 -6.87 13.59
CA ASN A 203 3.11 -6.69 14.41
C ASN A 203 3.62 -5.23 14.38
N MET A 204 3.57 -4.55 13.24
CA MET A 204 3.84 -3.11 13.14
C MET A 204 2.88 -2.32 14.05
N LEU A 205 1.57 -2.61 14.00
CA LEU A 205 0.59 -1.95 14.88
C LEU A 205 0.88 -2.22 16.38
N ARG A 206 1.33 -3.43 16.75
CA ARG A 206 1.78 -3.73 18.13
C ARG A 206 3.02 -2.95 18.52
N GLN A 207 4.01 -2.81 17.64
CA GLN A 207 5.21 -2.00 17.89
C GLN A 207 4.87 -0.53 18.11
N LEU A 208 3.86 -0.01 17.39
CA LEU A 208 3.32 1.34 17.60
C LEU A 208 2.48 1.45 18.89
N GLY A 209 2.21 0.33 19.56
CA GLY A 209 1.35 0.24 20.74
C GLY A 209 -0.14 0.45 20.45
N MET A 210 -0.55 0.24 19.19
CA MET A 210 -1.94 0.41 18.74
C MET A 210 -2.77 -0.86 18.97
N LEU A 211 -2.14 -2.03 19.05
CA LEU A 211 -2.80 -3.30 19.35
C LEU A 211 -2.22 -3.92 20.62
N ALA A 212 -3.05 -4.70 21.32
CA ALA A 212 -2.62 -5.51 22.45
C ALA A 212 -1.71 -6.68 22.01
N GLY A 213 -0.91 -7.17 22.96
CA GLY A 213 0.01 -8.28 22.76
C GLY A 213 1.48 -7.85 22.67
N GLU A 214 2.36 -8.83 22.68
CA GLU A 214 3.80 -8.61 22.57
C GLU A 214 4.18 -8.29 21.12
N ALA A 215 4.97 -7.22 20.97
CA ALA A 215 5.53 -6.84 19.68
C ALA A 215 6.85 -7.59 19.46
N VAL A 216 7.00 -8.21 18.28
CA VAL A 216 8.27 -8.78 17.84
C VAL A 216 9.05 -7.69 17.12
N LYS A 217 10.31 -7.45 17.50
CA LYS A 217 11.18 -6.54 16.75
C LYS A 217 11.83 -7.33 15.61
N PRO A 218 11.49 -7.05 14.34
CA PRO A 218 12.10 -7.75 13.24
C PRO A 218 13.51 -7.22 12.96
N HIS A 219 14.28 -8.01 12.21
CA HIS A 219 15.62 -7.65 11.76
C HIS A 219 15.71 -7.88 10.24
N PRO A 220 15.01 -7.09 9.42
CA PRO A 220 15.05 -7.27 7.99
C PRO A 220 16.44 -6.92 7.43
N THR A 221 16.81 -7.56 6.33
CA THR A 221 18.06 -7.26 5.63
C THR A 221 17.80 -6.19 4.57
N PHE A 222 18.61 -5.12 4.58
CA PHE A 222 18.55 -4.05 3.60
C PHE A 222 19.49 -4.36 2.42
N TYR A 223 18.94 -4.30 1.21
CA TYR A 223 19.63 -4.51 -0.05
C TYR A 223 19.52 -3.27 -0.93
N GLY A 224 20.52 -3.05 -1.78
CA GLY A 224 20.46 -1.99 -2.80
C GLY A 224 19.42 -2.25 -3.90
N LYS A 225 19.40 -1.37 -4.90
CA LYS A 225 18.42 -1.40 -6.01
C LYS A 225 18.45 -2.72 -6.78
N LEU A 226 17.26 -3.18 -7.20
CA LEU A 226 17.12 -4.34 -8.10
C LEU A 226 17.94 -4.11 -9.38
N GLN A 227 18.69 -5.13 -9.78
CA GLN A 227 19.46 -5.14 -11.01
C GLN A 227 18.85 -6.16 -11.98
N PRO A 228 18.49 -5.76 -13.21
CA PRO A 228 17.99 -6.70 -14.20
C PRO A 228 19.09 -7.70 -14.57
N VAL A 229 18.77 -8.99 -14.49
CA VAL A 229 19.66 -10.05 -15.00
C VAL A 229 19.19 -10.39 -16.41
N MET A 230 19.94 -9.95 -17.41
CA MET A 230 19.68 -10.33 -18.80
C MET A 230 20.18 -11.75 -19.03
N SER A 231 19.25 -12.70 -19.17
CA SER A 231 19.57 -14.02 -19.70
C SER A 231 20.12 -13.85 -21.13
N LYS A 232 21.37 -14.29 -21.36
CA LYS A 232 21.83 -14.54 -22.72
C LYS A 232 21.07 -15.77 -23.19
N VAL A 233 19.98 -15.58 -23.92
CA VAL A 233 19.34 -16.67 -24.66
C VAL A 233 20.40 -17.21 -25.62
N VAL A 234 20.86 -18.43 -25.36
CA VAL A 234 21.74 -19.20 -26.26
C VAL A 234 20.87 -20.03 -27.17
#